data_AF-A0A356GSN6-F1
#
_entry.id   AF-A0A356GSN6-F1
#
_cell.length_a   1.000
_cell.length_b   1.000
_cell.length_c   1.000
_cell.angle_alpha   90.00
_cell.angle_beta   90.00
_cell.angle_gamma   90.00
#
_symmetry.space_group_name_H-M   'P 1'
#
loop_
_entity.id
_entity.type
_entity.pdbx_description
1 polymer ?
#
loop_
_entity_poly.entity_id
_entity_poly.type
_entity_poly.pdbx_seq_one_letter_code
_entity_poly.pdbx_strand_id
1 'polypeptide(L)'
;MKYEARFGSRVLSVEENLVDRAIRYLDPARANKRVAARFSAAVAGGYVGASTSRRQTLSWVAQKGDADAVILSDLPTLRERSRDLLRNEPLAVGAVNTVVTNVVGTGLTLKSQVDRDILNLTEEQADAWEAQAEREWHLFFDSPECDLARTLNGVSQQELALRQVIENGDVFILMPNLVRPGSPYGMKMQMVEGDRVCNRDGVQDTATLAGGVERDSYGAPVRYHILDQHPGSAYY
;
A
#
# COMPACT_ATOMS: atom_id res chain seq x y z
N MET A 1 -47.59 -8.82 -14.51
CA MET A 1 -48.02 -9.28 -13.17
C MET A 1 -46.87 -9.01 -12.20
N LYS A 2 -47.15 -8.69 -10.93
CA LYS A 2 -46.14 -8.48 -9.90
C LYS A 2 -46.21 -9.63 -8.90
N TYR A 3 -45.10 -10.32 -8.67
CA TYR A 3 -45.02 -11.41 -7.72
C TYR A 3 -44.31 -10.91 -6.47
N GLU A 4 -44.97 -10.97 -5.33
CA GLU A 4 -44.42 -10.54 -4.06
C GLU A 4 -44.35 -11.73 -3.11
N ALA A 5 -43.21 -11.93 -2.45
CA ALA A 5 -43.15 -12.81 -1.29
C ALA A 5 -42.40 -12.13 -0.14
N ARG A 6 -42.90 -12.40 1.06
CA ARG A 6 -42.44 -11.77 2.29
C ARG A 6 -41.54 -12.74 3.04
N PHE A 7 -40.28 -12.33 3.25
CA PHE A 7 -39.31 -13.09 4.05
C PHE A 7 -38.95 -12.24 5.28
N GLY A 8 -39.56 -12.58 6.42
CA GLY A 8 -39.42 -11.78 7.65
C GLY A 8 -39.90 -10.34 7.43
N SER A 9 -39.01 -9.37 7.64
CA SER A 9 -39.29 -7.93 7.46
C SER A 9 -39.16 -7.44 6.00
N ARG A 10 -38.65 -8.26 5.07
CA ARG A 10 -38.41 -7.86 3.67
C ARG A 10 -39.53 -8.35 2.75
N VAL A 11 -40.03 -7.46 1.90
CA VAL A 11 -40.91 -7.80 0.77
C VAL A 11 -40.06 -7.80 -0.50
N LEU A 12 -39.87 -8.98 -1.11
CA LEU A 12 -39.21 -9.10 -2.39
C LEU A 12 -40.28 -9.11 -3.47
N SER A 13 -40.12 -8.23 -4.46
CA SER A 13 -41.02 -8.16 -5.61
C SER A 13 -40.27 -8.42 -6.91
N VAL A 14 -40.82 -9.29 -7.74
CA VAL A 14 -40.33 -9.58 -9.08
C VAL A 14 -41.44 -9.23 -10.07
N GLU A 15 -41.14 -8.29 -10.97
CA GLU A 15 -42.05 -7.89 -12.04
C GLU A 15 -41.82 -8.74 -13.30
N GLU A 16 -42.92 -9.09 -13.97
CA GLU A 16 -42.88 -9.76 -15.27
C GLU A 16 -42.35 -8.84 -16.37
N ASN A 17 -41.34 -9.31 -17.11
CA ASN A 17 -40.88 -8.63 -18.32
C ASN A 17 -41.70 -9.05 -19.56
N LEU A 18 -41.43 -8.42 -20.71
CA LEU A 18 -42.12 -8.74 -21.98
C LEU A 18 -41.93 -10.21 -22.38
N VAL A 19 -40.76 -10.78 -22.07
CA VAL A 19 -40.44 -12.19 -22.33
C VAL A 19 -41.25 -13.13 -21.44
N ASP A 20 -41.46 -12.79 -20.16
CA ASP A 20 -42.32 -13.56 -19.26
C ASP A 20 -43.76 -13.61 -19.77
N ARG A 21 -44.27 -12.50 -20.29
CA ARG A 21 -45.62 -12.43 -20.86
C ARG A 21 -45.76 -13.29 -22.11
N ALA A 22 -44.78 -13.26 -23.01
CA ALA A 22 -44.77 -14.09 -24.22
C ALA A 22 -44.68 -15.59 -23.87
N ILE A 23 -43.78 -15.97 -22.97
CA ILE A 23 -43.65 -17.37 -22.52
C ILE A 23 -44.91 -17.81 -21.80
N ARG A 24 -45.53 -16.96 -20.98
CA ARG A 24 -46.76 -17.31 -20.26
C ARG A 24 -47.94 -17.55 -21.19
N TYR A 25 -48.02 -16.80 -22.28
CA TYR A 25 -49.05 -17.00 -23.30
C TYR A 25 -48.86 -18.33 -24.05
N LEU A 26 -47.61 -18.69 -24.38
CA LEU A 26 -47.29 -19.90 -25.14
C LEU A 26 -47.21 -21.18 -24.30
N ASP A 27 -46.64 -21.08 -23.10
CA ASP A 27 -46.43 -22.18 -22.15
C ASP A 27 -46.49 -21.66 -20.69
N PRO A 28 -47.68 -21.70 -20.07
CA PRO A 28 -47.86 -21.19 -18.71
C PRO A 28 -47.07 -21.99 -17.65
N ALA A 29 -46.80 -23.28 -17.88
CA ALA A 29 -46.04 -24.10 -16.95
C ALA A 29 -44.56 -23.69 -16.93
N ARG A 30 -43.96 -23.40 -18.10
CA ARG A 30 -42.59 -22.88 -18.19
C ARG A 30 -42.48 -21.46 -17.65
N ALA A 31 -43.48 -20.61 -17.85
CA ALA A 31 -43.48 -19.26 -17.28
C ALA A 31 -43.42 -19.28 -15.75
N ASN A 32 -44.21 -20.13 -15.08
CA ASN A 32 -44.17 -20.26 -13.63
C ASN A 32 -42.80 -20.75 -13.12
N LYS A 33 -42.17 -21.71 -13.82
CA LYS A 33 -40.81 -22.16 -13.48
C LYS A 33 -39.78 -21.04 -13.62
N ARG A 34 -39.90 -20.20 -14.66
CA ARG A 34 -39.00 -19.05 -14.87
C ARG A 34 -39.19 -17.99 -13.78
N VAL A 35 -40.42 -17.65 -13.42
CA VAL A 35 -40.71 -16.71 -12.33
C VAL A 35 -40.13 -17.22 -11.00
N ALA A 36 -40.31 -18.51 -10.69
CA ALA A 36 -39.72 -19.14 -9.50
C ALA A 36 -38.18 -19.07 -9.51
N ALA A 37 -37.52 -19.31 -10.65
CA ALA A 37 -36.07 -19.20 -10.79
C ALA A 37 -35.55 -17.77 -10.66
N ARG A 38 -36.28 -16.78 -11.21
CA ARG A 38 -35.96 -15.35 -11.04
C ARG A 38 -36.15 -14.91 -9.59
N PHE A 39 -37.17 -15.44 -8.92
CA PHE A 39 -37.44 -15.19 -7.52
C PHE A 39 -36.35 -15.79 -6.61
N SER A 40 -35.93 -17.03 -6.84
CA SER A 40 -34.82 -17.64 -6.11
C SER A 40 -33.50 -16.91 -6.34
N ALA A 41 -33.24 -16.42 -7.55
CA ALA A 41 -32.06 -15.59 -7.84
C ALA A 41 -32.09 -14.22 -7.15
N ALA A 42 -33.27 -13.63 -6.95
CA ALA A 42 -33.45 -12.38 -6.20
C ALA A 42 -33.33 -12.56 -4.68
N VAL A 43 -33.58 -13.77 -4.18
CA VAL A 43 -33.38 -14.18 -2.78
C VAL A 43 -31.94 -14.63 -2.51
N ALA A 44 -31.20 -15.05 -3.55
CA ALA A 44 -29.81 -15.49 -3.42
C ALA A 44 -28.87 -14.32 -3.09
N GLY A 45 -28.19 -14.42 -1.95
CA GLY A 45 -27.17 -13.47 -1.50
C GLY A 45 -27.42 -12.96 -0.07
N GLY A 46 -26.48 -13.19 0.85
CA GLY A 46 -26.59 -12.76 2.25
C GLY A 46 -26.32 -11.26 2.48
N TYR A 47 -25.56 -10.62 1.58
CA TYR A 47 -25.09 -9.25 1.76
C TYR A 47 -25.46 -8.35 0.58
N VAL A 48 -25.94 -7.14 0.87
CA VAL A 48 -26.33 -6.14 -0.13
C VAL A 48 -25.17 -5.73 -1.04
N GLY A 49 -23.96 -5.61 -0.46
CA GLY A 49 -22.75 -5.26 -1.21
C GLY A 49 -22.30 -6.32 -2.23
N ALA A 50 -22.74 -7.57 -2.07
CA ALA A 50 -22.42 -8.67 -2.98
C ALA A 50 -23.46 -8.84 -4.11
N SER A 51 -24.49 -8.01 -4.15
CA SER A 51 -25.57 -8.11 -5.13
C SER A 51 -25.08 -7.68 -6.52
N THR A 52 -25.12 -8.56 -7.52
CA THR A 52 -24.74 -8.22 -8.91
C THR A 52 -25.89 -7.64 -9.75
N SER A 53 -27.11 -7.66 -9.22
CA SER A 53 -28.34 -7.22 -9.92
C SER A 53 -28.86 -5.85 -9.50
N ARG A 54 -28.27 -5.23 -8.46
CA ARG A 54 -28.70 -3.92 -7.95
C ARG A 54 -28.01 -2.80 -8.72
N ARG A 55 -28.76 -1.73 -9.04
CA ARG A 55 -28.23 -0.59 -9.79
C ARG A 55 -26.98 0.02 -9.15
N GLN A 56 -26.91 0.09 -7.82
CA GLN A 56 -25.79 0.68 -7.09
C GLN A 56 -24.49 -0.13 -7.22
N THR A 57 -24.58 -1.45 -7.41
CA THR A 57 -23.44 -2.38 -7.44
C THR A 57 -23.22 -2.99 -8.82
N LEU A 58 -24.12 -2.74 -9.78
CA LEU A 58 -24.06 -3.28 -11.14
C LEU A 58 -22.76 -2.92 -11.87
N SER A 59 -22.26 -1.70 -11.65
CA SER A 59 -20.97 -1.23 -12.21
C SER A 59 -19.80 -1.39 -11.24
N TRP A 60 -20.05 -1.85 -10.01
CA TRP A 60 -19.00 -2.13 -9.02
C TRP A 60 -18.55 -3.58 -9.18
N VAL A 61 -17.73 -3.84 -10.19
CA VAL A 61 -17.12 -5.16 -10.40
C VAL A 61 -15.82 -5.20 -9.63
N ALA A 62 -15.86 -5.72 -8.41
CA ALA A 62 -14.64 -5.94 -7.63
C ALA A 62 -13.82 -7.08 -8.25
N GLN A 63 -12.54 -6.83 -8.49
CA GLN A 63 -11.61 -7.87 -8.95
C GLN A 63 -11.50 -8.96 -7.89
N LYS A 64 -11.49 -10.22 -8.33
CA LYS A 64 -11.27 -11.38 -7.47
C LYS A 64 -9.80 -11.76 -7.55
N GLY A 65 -9.18 -12.02 -6.42
CA GLY A 65 -7.79 -12.43 -6.31
C GLY A 65 -7.31 -12.29 -4.87
N ASP A 66 -6.11 -12.76 -4.59
CA ASP A 66 -5.38 -12.37 -3.40
C ASP A 66 -4.84 -10.94 -3.55
N ALA A 67 -4.22 -10.42 -2.49
CA ALA A 67 -3.72 -9.05 -2.48
C ALA A 67 -2.70 -8.81 -3.60
N ASP A 68 -1.78 -9.76 -3.81
CA ASP A 68 -0.73 -9.64 -4.81
C ASP A 68 -1.31 -9.62 -6.23
N ALA A 69 -2.19 -10.55 -6.59
CA ALA A 69 -2.76 -10.62 -7.94
C ALA A 69 -3.65 -9.41 -8.30
N VAL A 70 -4.25 -8.75 -7.31
CA VAL A 70 -5.10 -7.56 -7.54
C VAL A 70 -4.29 -6.28 -7.54
N ILE A 71 -3.26 -6.17 -6.70
CA ILE A 71 -2.49 -4.92 -6.54
C ILE A 71 -1.34 -4.86 -7.56
N LEU A 72 -0.54 -5.92 -7.70
CA LEU A 72 0.72 -5.86 -8.44
C LEU A 72 0.56 -5.57 -9.93
N SER A 73 -0.57 -6.00 -10.54
CA SER A 73 -0.85 -5.70 -11.95
C SER A 73 -1.05 -4.21 -12.21
N ASP A 74 -1.69 -3.53 -11.27
CA ASP A 74 -2.12 -2.13 -11.42
C ASP A 74 -1.12 -1.16 -10.80
N LEU A 75 -0.27 -1.65 -9.89
CA LEU A 75 0.69 -0.86 -9.11
C LEU A 75 1.58 0.05 -9.97
N PRO A 76 2.19 -0.40 -11.09
CA PRO A 76 2.99 0.49 -11.92
C PRO A 76 2.17 1.68 -12.48
N THR A 77 0.93 1.42 -12.92
CA THR A 77 0.06 2.48 -13.43
C THR A 77 -0.41 3.43 -12.32
N LEU A 78 -0.69 2.90 -11.12
CA LEU A 78 -1.08 3.70 -9.98
C LEU A 78 0.05 4.63 -9.53
N ARG A 79 1.29 4.13 -9.45
CA ARG A 79 2.47 4.94 -9.12
C ARG A 79 2.70 6.05 -10.14
N GLU A 80 2.68 5.73 -11.44
CA GLU A 80 2.89 6.75 -12.48
C GLU A 80 1.81 7.83 -12.47
N ARG A 81 0.54 7.44 -12.28
CA ARG A 81 -0.56 8.42 -12.15
C ARG A 81 -0.44 9.26 -10.88
N SER A 82 -0.02 8.68 -9.77
CA SER A 82 0.21 9.40 -8.51
C SER A 82 1.32 10.46 -8.67
N ARG A 83 2.45 10.06 -9.27
CA ARG A 83 3.58 10.95 -9.61
C ARG A 83 3.17 12.06 -10.58
N ASP A 84 2.37 11.74 -11.59
CA ASP A 84 1.85 12.73 -12.54
C ASP A 84 0.96 13.77 -11.85
N LEU A 85 0.05 13.33 -10.97
CA LEU A 85 -0.78 14.25 -10.18
C LEU A 85 0.07 15.15 -9.29
N LEU A 86 1.13 14.64 -8.66
CA LEU A 86 2.03 15.47 -7.86
C LEU A 86 2.89 16.43 -8.70
N ARG A 87 3.07 16.21 -9.99
CA ARG A 87 3.76 17.16 -10.88
C ARG A 87 2.83 18.23 -11.42
N ASN A 88 1.58 17.86 -11.70
CA ASN A 88 0.70 18.66 -12.55
C ASN A 88 -0.56 19.19 -11.84
N GLU A 89 -0.99 18.61 -10.73
CA GLU A 89 -2.24 18.96 -10.05
C GLU A 89 -1.97 19.68 -8.71
N PRO A 90 -2.21 21.02 -8.62
CA PRO A 90 -1.94 21.79 -7.41
C PRO A 90 -2.67 21.30 -6.17
N LEU A 91 -3.87 20.70 -6.33
CA LEU A 91 -4.61 20.14 -5.20
C LEU A 91 -3.89 18.93 -4.59
N ALA A 92 -3.33 18.05 -5.42
CA ALA A 92 -2.55 16.90 -4.96
C ALA A 92 -1.27 17.36 -4.26
N VAL A 93 -0.55 18.32 -4.86
CA VAL A 93 0.64 18.94 -4.27
C VAL A 93 0.35 19.55 -2.90
N GLY A 94 -0.73 20.34 -2.80
CA GLY A 94 -1.16 20.96 -1.56
C GLY A 94 -1.49 19.95 -0.47
N ALA A 95 -2.19 18.86 -0.83
CA ALA A 95 -2.53 17.79 0.11
C ALA A 95 -1.29 17.09 0.67
N VAL A 96 -0.38 16.63 -0.20
CA VAL A 96 0.84 15.92 0.23
C VAL A 96 1.77 16.84 1.01
N ASN A 97 2.01 18.06 0.54
CA ASN A 97 2.86 19.02 1.26
C ASN A 97 2.29 19.35 2.64
N THR A 98 0.97 19.49 2.76
CA THR A 98 0.33 19.75 4.07
C THR A 98 0.57 18.59 5.03
N VAL A 99 0.40 17.34 4.59
CA VAL A 99 0.65 16.16 5.44
C VAL A 99 2.13 16.10 5.83
N VAL A 100 3.03 16.20 4.86
CA VAL A 100 4.47 16.10 5.08
C VAL A 100 4.96 17.19 6.04
N THR A 101 4.59 18.45 5.81
CA THR A 101 4.98 19.58 6.68
C THR A 101 4.43 19.42 8.10
N ASN A 102 3.21 18.94 8.29
CA ASN A 102 2.64 18.78 9.64
C ASN A 102 3.22 17.57 10.39
N VAL A 103 3.53 16.47 9.69
CA VAL A 103 4.04 15.25 10.32
C VAL A 103 5.54 15.35 10.61
N VAL A 104 6.33 15.82 9.64
CA VAL A 104 7.79 15.93 9.80
C VAL A 104 8.13 17.22 10.56
N GLY A 105 7.49 18.34 10.21
CA GLY A 105 7.72 19.63 10.85
C GLY A 105 9.19 20.04 10.78
N THR A 106 9.83 20.20 11.94
CA THR A 106 11.25 20.52 12.06
C THR A 106 12.17 19.29 12.04
N GLY A 107 11.61 18.10 11.87
CA GLY A 107 12.29 16.81 11.97
C GLY A 107 12.04 16.11 13.30
N LEU A 108 11.98 14.79 13.26
CA LEU A 108 11.98 13.94 14.44
C LEU A 108 13.41 13.83 14.96
N THR A 109 13.62 14.15 16.24
CA THR A 109 14.92 14.04 16.90
C THR A 109 14.97 12.83 17.82
N LEU A 110 16.15 12.26 17.99
CA LEU A 110 16.38 11.24 19.01
C LEU A 110 16.18 11.86 20.40
N LYS A 111 15.41 11.17 21.23
CA LYS A 111 15.37 11.38 22.67
C LYS A 111 15.80 10.06 23.31
N SER A 112 17.02 10.01 23.79
CA SER A 112 17.58 8.79 24.35
C SER A 112 16.95 8.50 25.72
N GLN A 113 16.52 7.26 25.95
CA GLN A 113 16.03 6.78 27.24
C GLN A 113 16.49 5.34 27.43
N VAL A 114 17.48 5.13 28.30
CA VAL A 114 18.04 3.81 28.58
C VAL A 114 17.47 3.20 29.85
N ASP A 115 17.32 1.87 29.83
CA ASP A 115 17.00 1.11 31.03
C ASP A 115 18.27 0.97 31.90
N ARG A 116 18.45 1.90 32.82
CA ARG A 116 19.61 1.93 33.72
C ARG A 116 19.73 0.69 34.61
N ASP A 117 18.60 0.07 34.97
CA ASP A 117 18.58 -1.08 35.88
C ASP A 117 19.15 -2.30 35.17
N ILE A 118 18.77 -2.51 33.90
CA ILE A 118 19.35 -3.56 33.05
C ILE A 118 20.83 -3.30 32.77
N LEU A 119 21.19 -2.03 32.51
CA LEU A 119 22.57 -1.65 32.19
C LEU A 119 23.49 -1.54 33.42
N ASN A 120 22.95 -1.67 34.63
CA ASN A 120 23.66 -1.48 35.89
C ASN A 120 24.35 -0.11 35.99
N LEU A 121 23.68 0.94 35.51
CA LEU A 121 24.17 2.32 35.56
C LEU A 121 23.52 3.08 36.72
N THR A 122 24.27 3.99 37.33
CA THR A 122 23.65 5.02 38.19
C THR A 122 22.84 6.00 37.34
N GLU A 123 22.02 6.82 37.99
CA GLU A 123 21.27 7.90 37.33
C GLU A 123 22.20 8.83 36.55
N GLU A 124 23.29 9.27 37.19
CA GLU A 124 24.24 10.21 36.61
C GLU A 124 25.00 9.60 35.42
N GLN A 125 25.27 8.29 35.47
CA GLN A 125 25.91 7.57 34.37
C GLN A 125 24.97 7.40 33.19
N ALA A 126 23.69 7.10 33.43
CA ALA A 126 22.68 7.00 32.39
C ALA A 126 22.49 8.36 31.70
N ASP A 127 22.32 9.44 32.47
CA ASP A 127 22.18 10.80 31.94
C ASP A 127 23.38 11.21 31.08
N ALA A 128 24.60 10.92 31.54
CA ALA A 128 25.82 11.22 30.79
C ALA A 128 25.90 10.43 29.48
N TRP A 129 25.50 9.16 29.50
CA TRP A 129 25.46 8.32 28.31
C TRP A 129 24.41 8.79 27.32
N GLU A 130 23.19 9.08 27.77
CA GLU A 130 22.09 9.58 26.93
C GLU A 130 22.47 10.89 26.26
N ALA A 131 23.04 11.84 27.01
CA ALA A 131 23.53 13.09 26.46
C ALA A 131 24.65 12.89 25.44
N GLN A 132 25.51 11.87 25.61
CA GLN A 132 26.54 11.54 24.62
C GLN A 132 25.93 10.90 23.37
N ALA A 133 24.99 9.95 23.52
CA ALA A 133 24.29 9.32 22.42
C ALA A 133 23.54 10.33 21.55
N GLU A 134 22.87 11.31 22.18
CA GLU A 134 22.21 12.40 21.46
C GLU A 134 23.20 13.28 20.68
N ARG A 135 24.36 13.63 21.27
CA ARG A 135 25.41 14.37 20.54
C ARG A 135 25.93 13.61 19.32
N GLU A 136 26.18 12.31 19.49
CA GLU A 136 26.64 11.44 18.40
C GLU A 136 25.58 11.28 17.31
N TRP A 137 24.31 11.19 17.71
CA TRP A 137 23.18 11.18 16.78
C TRP A 137 23.13 12.46 15.96
N HIS A 138 23.23 13.64 16.59
CA HIS A 138 23.27 14.91 15.88
C HIS A 138 24.44 15.01 14.90
N LEU A 139 25.63 14.53 15.29
CA LEU A 139 26.80 14.50 14.42
C LEU A 139 26.58 13.65 13.15
N PHE A 140 25.87 12.54 13.28
CA PHE A 140 25.47 11.70 12.15
C PHE A 140 24.33 12.34 11.35
N PHE A 141 23.21 12.62 12.03
CA PHE A 141 21.89 12.87 11.44
C PHE A 141 21.76 14.27 10.85
N ASP A 142 22.35 15.29 11.45
CA ASP A 142 22.22 16.66 10.94
C ASP A 142 23.15 16.93 9.75
N SER A 143 24.13 16.04 9.54
CA SER A 143 25.07 16.09 8.43
C SER A 143 24.53 15.39 7.18
N PRO A 144 24.78 15.92 5.96
CA PRO A 144 24.56 15.18 4.72
C PRO A 144 25.38 13.88 4.63
N GLU A 145 26.37 13.69 5.51
CA GLU A 145 27.11 12.43 5.60
C GLU A 145 26.26 11.23 5.97
N CYS A 146 25.05 11.41 6.54
CA CYS A 146 24.15 10.28 6.78
C CYS A 146 23.52 9.73 5.49
N ASP A 147 23.49 10.50 4.40
CA ASP A 147 23.03 10.06 3.09
C ASP A 147 24.20 9.49 2.27
N LEU A 148 23.98 8.34 1.64
CA LEU A 148 24.95 7.74 0.73
C LEU A 148 25.31 8.70 -0.41
N ALA A 149 24.33 9.45 -0.94
CA ALA A 149 24.53 10.42 -2.01
C ALA A 149 25.07 11.78 -1.53
N ARG A 150 25.08 12.04 -0.21
CA ARG A 150 25.40 13.34 0.41
C ARG A 150 24.58 14.52 -0.13
N THR A 151 23.33 14.28 -0.53
CA THR A 151 22.43 15.34 -1.00
C THR A 151 21.45 15.77 0.08
N LEU A 152 21.16 14.91 1.05
CA LEU A 152 20.18 15.17 2.12
C LEU A 152 20.77 14.90 3.50
N ASN A 153 20.41 15.73 4.49
CA ASN A 153 20.60 15.37 5.89
C ASN A 153 19.44 14.47 6.37
N GLY A 154 19.48 14.08 7.64
CA GLY A 154 18.51 13.16 8.22
C GLY A 154 17.08 13.70 8.23
N VAL A 155 16.89 14.99 8.52
CA VAL A 155 15.55 15.62 8.52
C VAL A 155 14.96 15.61 7.10
N SER A 156 15.76 15.98 6.10
CA SER A 156 15.32 15.90 4.71
C SER A 156 15.08 14.47 4.23
N GLN A 157 15.82 13.50 4.77
CA GLN A 157 15.55 12.08 4.52
C GLN A 157 14.24 11.60 5.17
N GLN A 158 13.86 12.09 6.35
CA GLN A 158 12.54 11.82 6.95
C GLN A 158 11.42 12.40 6.08
N GLU A 159 11.59 13.63 5.60
CA GLU A 159 10.64 14.26 4.68
C GLU A 159 10.48 13.43 3.40
N LEU A 160 11.60 13.05 2.78
CA LEU A 160 11.60 12.25 1.56
C LEU A 160 10.95 10.88 1.80
N ALA A 161 11.28 10.18 2.88
CA ALA A 161 10.70 8.89 3.19
C ALA A 161 9.17 8.97 3.31
N LEU A 162 8.65 9.93 4.07
CA LEU A 162 7.20 10.10 4.21
C LEU A 162 6.54 10.48 2.89
N ARG A 163 7.16 11.39 2.12
CA ARG A 163 6.65 11.78 0.80
C ARG A 163 6.56 10.58 -0.14
N GLN A 164 7.59 9.72 -0.16
CA GLN A 164 7.62 8.51 -0.98
C GLN A 164 6.53 7.51 -0.58
N VAL A 165 6.25 7.34 0.72
CA VAL A 165 5.13 6.48 1.18
C VAL A 165 3.79 7.01 0.68
N ILE A 166 3.58 8.33 0.70
CA ILE A 166 2.31 8.92 0.25
C ILE A 166 2.19 8.88 -1.28
N GLU A 167 3.27 9.15 -2.00
CA GLU A 167 3.30 9.22 -3.46
C GLU A 167 3.34 7.84 -4.14
N ASN A 168 4.26 6.97 -3.71
CA ASN A 168 4.56 5.68 -4.34
C ASN A 168 3.95 4.47 -3.61
N GLY A 169 3.47 4.67 -2.39
CA GLY A 169 2.96 3.62 -1.51
C GLY A 169 4.02 2.94 -0.64
N ASP A 170 5.30 3.09 -0.99
CA ASP A 170 6.42 2.48 -0.28
C ASP A 170 7.75 3.22 -0.53
N VAL A 171 8.73 2.90 0.31
CA VAL A 171 10.13 3.30 0.19
C VAL A 171 10.98 2.30 0.94
N PHE A 172 12.14 1.96 0.36
CA PHE A 172 13.14 1.10 0.99
C PHE A 172 14.34 1.95 1.41
N ILE A 173 14.97 1.59 2.52
CA ILE A 173 16.17 2.26 3.01
C ILE A 173 17.25 1.22 3.17
N LEU A 174 18.29 1.29 2.33
CA LEU A 174 19.49 0.49 2.49
C LEU A 174 20.42 1.17 3.48
N MET A 175 21.16 0.37 4.26
CA MET A 175 22.13 0.86 5.23
C MET A 175 23.56 0.39 4.92
N PRO A 176 24.13 0.74 3.75
CA PRO A 176 25.49 0.36 3.41
C PRO A 176 26.51 0.98 4.37
N ASN A 177 27.61 0.28 4.58
CA ASN A 177 28.75 0.78 5.34
C ASN A 177 29.80 1.34 4.36
N LEU A 178 29.93 2.67 4.32
CA LEU A 178 30.89 3.41 3.50
C LEU A 178 31.62 4.45 4.35
N VAL A 179 32.85 4.15 4.72
CA VAL A 179 33.72 5.08 5.46
C VAL A 179 34.28 6.13 4.51
N ARG A 180 34.17 7.40 4.88
CA ARG A 180 34.73 8.53 4.13
C ARG A 180 35.59 9.39 5.07
N PRO A 181 36.72 9.95 4.60
CA PRO A 181 37.54 10.85 5.42
C PRO A 181 36.71 12.01 5.98
N GLY A 182 36.90 12.32 7.27
CA GLY A 182 36.20 13.39 7.95
C GLY A 182 34.82 13.03 8.52
N SER A 183 34.31 11.81 8.28
CA SER A 183 33.11 11.29 8.93
C SER A 183 33.49 10.17 9.90
N PRO A 184 33.11 10.24 11.19
CA PRO A 184 33.38 9.14 12.13
C PRO A 184 32.48 7.93 11.88
N TYR A 185 31.39 8.09 11.10
CA TYR A 185 30.39 7.06 10.86
C TYR A 185 30.49 6.47 9.45
N GLY A 186 30.62 5.15 9.39
CA GLY A 186 30.57 4.39 8.13
C GLY A 186 29.15 4.11 7.64
N MET A 187 28.19 3.91 8.54
CA MET A 187 26.78 3.69 8.16
C MET A 187 26.26 4.87 7.35
N LYS A 188 25.61 4.59 6.22
CA LYS A 188 24.90 5.55 5.37
C LYS A 188 23.50 5.05 5.11
N MET A 189 22.56 5.96 4.91
CA MET A 189 21.20 5.66 4.46
C MET A 189 21.12 5.91 2.96
N GLN A 190 20.51 4.99 2.23
CA GLN A 190 20.22 5.13 0.81
C GLN A 190 18.75 4.84 0.59
N MET A 191 17.99 5.87 0.24
CA MET A 191 16.60 5.72 -0.18
C MET A 191 16.54 5.00 -1.53
N VAL A 192 15.69 3.99 -1.61
CA VAL A 192 15.43 3.19 -2.81
C VAL A 192 13.92 3.18 -3.03
N GLU A 193 13.50 3.62 -4.21
CA GLU A 193 12.11 3.59 -4.61
C GLU A 193 11.58 2.15 -4.77
N GLY A 194 10.29 1.96 -4.52
CA GLY A 194 9.66 0.63 -4.61
C GLY A 194 9.68 0.02 -6.01
N ASP A 195 9.86 0.81 -7.07
CA ASP A 195 9.94 0.33 -8.47
C ASP A 195 11.17 -0.53 -8.70
N ARG A 196 12.24 -0.29 -7.94
CA ARG A 196 13.44 -1.11 -7.99
C ARG A 196 13.25 -2.46 -7.29
N VAL A 197 12.20 -2.62 -6.49
CA VAL A 197 11.84 -3.90 -5.89
C VAL A 197 10.89 -4.63 -6.81
N CYS A 198 11.43 -5.55 -7.60
CA CYS A 198 10.66 -6.30 -8.57
C CYS A 198 11.28 -7.68 -8.84
N ASN A 199 10.52 -8.54 -9.52
CA ASN A 199 11.06 -9.82 -9.96
C ASN A 199 12.13 -9.55 -11.03
N ARG A 200 13.36 -9.99 -10.74
CA ARG A 200 14.47 -9.88 -11.67
C ARG A 200 14.09 -10.43 -13.04
N ASP A 201 14.53 -9.74 -14.09
CA ASP A 201 14.28 -10.10 -15.49
C ASP A 201 12.78 -10.20 -15.87
N GLY A 202 11.89 -9.61 -15.07
CA GLY A 202 10.44 -9.64 -15.31
C GLY A 202 9.81 -11.02 -15.15
N VAL A 203 10.43 -11.90 -14.35
CA VAL A 203 9.89 -13.24 -14.08
C VAL A 203 8.49 -13.12 -13.46
N GLN A 204 7.58 -14.00 -13.89
CA GLN A 204 6.21 -14.02 -13.40
C GLN A 204 6.17 -14.38 -11.90
N ASP A 205 5.21 -13.79 -11.18
CA ASP A 205 4.97 -14.12 -9.79
C ASP A 205 4.69 -15.62 -9.58
N THR A 206 5.13 -16.14 -8.45
CA THR A 206 4.96 -17.51 -7.99
C THR A 206 4.44 -17.51 -6.55
N ALA A 207 4.13 -18.69 -6.00
CA ALA A 207 3.65 -18.82 -4.62
C ALA A 207 4.65 -18.28 -3.58
N THR A 208 5.95 -18.24 -3.90
CA THR A 208 7.03 -17.84 -2.99
C THR A 208 7.77 -16.58 -3.43
N LEU A 209 7.43 -15.99 -4.58
CA LEU A 209 8.05 -14.76 -5.08
C LEU A 209 6.99 -13.92 -5.78
N ALA A 210 6.69 -12.74 -5.24
CA ALA A 210 5.76 -11.81 -5.88
C ALA A 210 6.24 -10.37 -5.72
N GLY A 211 6.22 -9.58 -6.79
CA GLY A 211 6.56 -8.15 -6.73
C GLY A 211 7.95 -7.87 -6.15
N GLY A 212 8.93 -8.74 -6.38
CA GLY A 212 10.28 -8.63 -5.84
C GLY A 212 10.46 -9.08 -4.39
N VAL A 213 9.41 -9.61 -3.74
CA VAL A 213 9.46 -10.14 -2.37
C VAL A 213 9.41 -11.65 -2.38
N GLU A 214 10.48 -12.28 -1.91
CA GLU A 214 10.57 -13.72 -1.72
C GLU A 214 10.10 -14.08 -0.31
N ARG A 215 9.24 -15.10 -0.20
CA ARG A 215 8.59 -15.51 1.04
C ARG A 215 8.83 -16.98 1.34
N ASP A 216 8.88 -17.32 2.62
CA ASP A 216 8.95 -18.71 3.08
C ASP A 216 7.58 -19.42 2.95
N SER A 217 7.52 -20.69 3.35
CA SER A 217 6.29 -21.49 3.31
C SER A 217 5.15 -20.96 4.19
N TYR A 218 5.44 -20.06 5.13
CA TYR A 218 4.47 -19.43 6.02
C TYR A 218 4.12 -18.00 5.59
N GLY A 219 4.72 -17.50 4.50
CA GLY A 219 4.50 -16.16 3.97
C GLY A 219 5.39 -15.08 4.59
N ALA A 220 6.37 -15.42 5.43
CA ALA A 220 7.31 -14.45 5.98
C ALA A 220 8.31 -14.01 4.90
N PRO A 221 8.62 -12.71 4.74
CA PRO A 221 9.59 -12.23 3.76
C PRO A 221 11.01 -12.69 4.14
N VAL A 222 11.69 -13.34 3.18
CA VAL A 222 13.06 -13.87 3.34
C VAL A 222 14.07 -13.02 2.57
N ARG A 223 13.68 -12.51 1.39
CA ARG A 223 14.56 -11.73 0.54
C ARG A 223 13.78 -10.69 -0.26
N TYR A 224 14.39 -9.53 -0.44
CA TYR A 224 13.94 -8.49 -1.36
C TYR A 224 14.89 -8.44 -2.55
N HIS A 225 14.33 -8.52 -3.75
CA HIS A 225 15.06 -8.42 -5.01
C HIS A 225 15.04 -6.97 -5.46
N ILE A 226 16.19 -6.29 -5.32
CA ILE A 226 16.34 -4.87 -5.60
C ILE A 226 17.27 -4.69 -6.79
N LEU A 227 16.78 -4.07 -7.86
CA LEU A 227 17.58 -3.76 -9.05
C LEU A 227 18.61 -2.67 -8.75
N ASP A 228 19.76 -2.70 -9.42
CA ASP A 228 20.80 -1.65 -9.29
C ASP A 228 20.35 -0.31 -9.87
N GLN A 229 19.53 -0.33 -10.91
CA GLN A 229 18.95 0.85 -11.56
C GLN A 229 17.42 0.76 -11.64
N HIS A 230 16.77 1.91 -11.79
CA HIS A 230 15.32 1.98 -12.03
C HIS A 230 14.96 1.20 -13.31
N PRO A 231 13.91 0.34 -13.31
CA PRO A 231 13.53 -0.45 -14.49
C PRO A 231 13.13 0.39 -15.71
N GLY A 232 12.56 1.57 -15.50
CA GLY A 232 12.33 2.62 -16.51
C GLY A 232 13.54 3.51 -16.87
N SER A 233 14.76 3.22 -16.40
CA SER A 233 15.97 3.98 -16.79
C SER A 233 16.29 3.78 -18.26
N ALA A 234 16.69 4.85 -18.97
CA ALA A 234 17.18 4.75 -20.34
C ALA A 234 18.52 4.01 -20.48
N TYR A 235 19.20 3.76 -19.34
CA TYR A 235 20.49 3.09 -19.25
C TYR A 235 20.40 1.72 -18.54
N TYR A 236 19.19 1.14 -18.52
CA TYR A 236 18.88 -0.18 -17.96
C TYR A 236 19.43 -1.33 -18.81
#